data_AF-A0AAN0YIV5-F1
#
_entry.id   AF-A0AAN0YIV5-F1
#
_cell.length_a   1.000
_cell.length_b   1.000
_cell.length_c   1.000
_cell.angle_alpha   90.00
_cell.angle_beta   90.00
_cell.angle_gamma   90.00
#
_symmetry.space_group_name_H-M   'P 1'
#
loop_
_entity.id
_entity.type
_entity.pdbx_description
1 polymer ?
#
loop_
_entity_poly.entity_id
_entity_poly.type
_entity_poly.pdbx_seq_one_letter_code
_entity_poly.pdbx_strand_id
1 'polypeptide(L)'
;MKKLFMLSLALLELLVASTAEAVPLTSGQVPNVVPRHASSPVHYNRIQPRGWTSLSHWGEAIAIGTDGFIEMKDLKMTCEVDGQRQTIVSGLSNVGAGRYLIDPWYGGDNQGAITITKTPEGYLKIPVKQGHISHWWSSKRPRIINGRNCRVESTIKASPGVYFSIGGDWWIDQSSGWAGDMVNNVYMGRSSWFDYNGGWQEVVFQ
;
A
#
# COMPACT_ATOMS: atom_id res chain seq x y z
N MET A 1 41.90 -50.17 -18.92
CA MET A 1 42.14 -49.29 -17.76
C MET A 1 41.08 -48.20 -17.71
N LYS A 2 40.28 -48.22 -16.64
CA LYS A 2 39.40 -47.21 -16.03
C LYS A 2 38.65 -46.19 -16.90
N LYS A 3 37.34 -46.45 -17.05
CA LYS A 3 36.27 -45.45 -17.23
C LYS A 3 36.17 -44.61 -15.94
N LEU A 4 36.16 -43.28 -16.05
CA LEU A 4 35.75 -42.39 -14.96
C LEU A 4 34.47 -41.65 -15.39
N PHE A 5 33.36 -42.11 -14.84
CA PHE A 5 32.10 -41.37 -14.79
C PHE A 5 32.28 -40.23 -13.77
N MET A 6 32.11 -38.97 -14.19
CA MET A 6 31.77 -37.88 -13.28
C MET A 6 30.33 -37.48 -13.56
N LEU A 7 29.41 -38.05 -12.78
CA LEU A 7 28.12 -37.40 -12.52
C LEU A 7 28.42 -36.16 -11.67
N SER A 8 28.36 -34.97 -12.28
CA SER A 8 28.14 -33.75 -11.52
C SER A 8 26.67 -33.73 -11.14
N LEU A 9 26.41 -34.03 -9.87
CA LEU A 9 25.09 -33.99 -9.25
C LEU A 9 24.64 -32.52 -9.24
N ALA A 10 23.64 -32.20 -10.05
CA ALA A 10 22.94 -30.94 -10.01
C ALA A 10 22.21 -30.81 -8.66
N LEU A 11 22.82 -30.10 -7.70
CA LEU A 11 22.12 -29.58 -6.54
C LEU A 11 21.61 -28.18 -6.90
N LEU A 12 20.54 -28.13 -7.69
CA LEU A 12 19.77 -26.92 -7.90
C LEU A 12 18.92 -26.74 -6.63
N GLU A 13 19.51 -26.11 -5.61
CA GLU A 13 18.76 -25.63 -4.45
C GLU A 13 17.76 -24.58 -4.96
N LEU A 14 16.50 -24.99 -5.15
CA LEU A 14 15.38 -24.06 -5.17
C LEU A 14 15.32 -23.44 -3.76
N LEU A 15 16.08 -22.36 -3.55
CA LEU A 15 15.75 -21.37 -2.53
C LEU A 15 14.41 -20.75 -2.95
N VAL A 16 13.32 -21.39 -2.52
CA VAL A 16 12.04 -20.71 -2.42
C VAL A 16 12.27 -19.63 -1.38
N ALA A 17 12.54 -18.40 -1.84
CA ALA A 17 12.62 -17.25 -0.96
C ALA A 17 11.28 -17.14 -0.25
N SER A 18 11.22 -17.64 0.98
CA SER A 18 10.03 -17.56 1.83
C SER A 18 9.69 -16.08 1.97
N THR A 19 8.50 -15.70 1.51
CA THR A 19 7.89 -14.45 1.95
C THR A 19 7.54 -14.64 3.42
N ALA A 20 7.93 -13.68 4.25
CA ALA A 20 7.50 -13.64 5.65
C ALA A 20 6.32 -12.69 5.76
N GLU A 21 5.36 -13.02 6.63
CA GLU A 21 4.34 -12.07 7.04
C GLU A 21 5.01 -10.89 7.74
N ALA A 22 4.65 -9.67 7.33
CA ALA A 22 5.17 -8.45 7.92
C ALA A 22 4.58 -8.27 9.33
N VAL A 23 5.44 -7.89 10.28
CA VAL A 23 4.99 -7.56 11.64
C VAL A 23 4.70 -6.06 11.71
N PRO A 24 3.46 -5.64 12.05
CA PRO A 24 3.15 -4.24 12.28
C PRO A 24 4.06 -3.59 13.33
N LEU A 25 4.49 -2.36 13.05
CA LEU A 25 5.19 -1.53 14.02
C LEU A 25 4.25 -1.14 15.16
N THR A 26 4.76 -1.22 16.39
CA THR A 26 4.09 -0.63 17.55
C THR A 26 4.19 0.91 17.50
N SER A 27 3.31 1.61 18.22
CA SER A 27 3.28 3.08 18.24
C SER A 27 4.61 3.74 18.64
N GLY A 28 5.48 3.03 19.38
CA GLY A 28 6.82 3.53 19.73
C GLY A 28 7.84 3.41 18.59
N GLN A 29 7.58 2.56 17.59
CA GLN A 29 8.48 2.29 16.46
C GLN A 29 8.10 3.09 15.21
N VAL A 30 6.85 3.57 15.10
CA VAL A 30 6.43 4.44 14.00
C VAL A 30 7.15 5.79 14.11
N PRO A 31 7.77 6.31 13.03
CA PRO A 31 8.46 7.60 13.05
C PRO A 31 7.54 8.73 13.55
N ASN A 32 8.07 9.62 14.40
CA ASN A 32 7.30 10.72 14.99
C ASN A 32 6.76 11.75 13.98
N VAL A 33 7.26 11.71 12.74
CA VAL A 33 6.74 12.54 11.63
C VAL A 33 5.39 12.03 11.11
N VAL A 34 5.05 10.76 11.36
CA VAL A 34 3.72 10.22 11.07
C VAL A 34 2.76 10.73 12.14
N PRO A 35 1.65 11.40 11.76
CA PRO A 35 0.67 11.84 12.73
C PRO A 35 0.08 10.65 13.51
N ARG A 36 0.21 10.68 14.84
CA ARG A 36 -0.34 9.64 15.74
C ARG A 36 -1.87 9.64 15.80
N HIS A 37 -2.45 10.78 15.44
CA HIS A 37 -3.85 10.95 15.14
C HIS A 37 -3.90 11.58 13.76
N ALA A 38 -4.87 11.22 12.91
CA ALA A 38 -5.18 11.98 11.69
C ALA A 38 -5.72 13.37 12.07
N SER A 39 -4.93 14.16 12.80
CA SER A 39 -5.27 15.46 13.34
C SER A 39 -4.82 16.51 12.33
N SER A 40 -5.43 16.49 11.16
CA SER A 40 -5.69 17.75 10.50
C SER A 40 -6.99 17.66 9.71
N PRO A 41 -7.90 18.63 9.87
CA PRO A 41 -8.98 18.92 8.95
C PRO A 41 -8.49 19.02 7.49
N VAL A 42 -8.30 17.91 6.77
CA VAL A 42 -8.27 17.99 5.31
C VAL A 42 -9.62 18.59 4.92
N HIS A 43 -9.60 19.79 4.35
CA HIS A 43 -10.76 20.68 4.18
C HIS A 43 -12.04 19.90 3.86
N TYR A 44 -12.96 19.94 4.82
CA TYR A 44 -14.15 19.10 4.90
C TYR A 44 -15.18 19.44 3.82
N ASN A 45 -15.08 18.80 2.66
CA ASN A 45 -16.24 18.73 1.77
C ASN A 45 -17.09 17.53 2.20
N ARG A 46 -18.24 17.78 2.84
CA ARG A 46 -19.18 16.73 3.27
C ARG A 46 -20.06 16.20 2.12
N ILE A 47 -19.97 16.82 0.94
CA ILE A 47 -20.78 16.44 -0.21
C ILE A 47 -20.02 15.36 -0.99
N GLN A 48 -20.58 14.15 -1.01
CA GLN A 48 -20.13 13.08 -1.90
C GLN A 48 -20.06 13.61 -3.35
N PRO A 49 -18.91 13.51 -4.03
CA PRO A 49 -18.86 13.80 -5.46
C PRO A 49 -19.85 12.90 -6.20
N ARG A 50 -20.72 13.50 -7.02
CA ARG A 50 -21.77 12.77 -7.74
C ARG A 50 -21.16 11.59 -8.53
N GLY A 51 -21.60 10.37 -8.22
CA GLY A 51 -21.14 9.15 -8.90
C GLY A 51 -19.92 8.46 -8.27
N TRP A 52 -19.43 8.94 -7.11
CA TRP A 52 -18.35 8.27 -6.38
C TRP A 52 -18.89 7.14 -5.50
N THR A 53 -18.83 5.91 -6.02
CA THR A 53 -19.27 4.66 -5.35
C THR A 53 -18.14 3.63 -5.29
N SER A 54 -16.90 4.11 -5.30
CA SER A 54 -15.74 3.26 -5.58
C SER A 54 -15.06 2.75 -4.33
N LEU A 55 -14.69 1.48 -4.38
CA LEU A 55 -13.71 0.88 -3.50
C LEU A 55 -12.34 1.01 -4.15
N SER A 56 -11.35 1.46 -3.39
CA SER A 56 -9.98 1.61 -3.87
C SER A 56 -9.01 1.20 -2.78
N HIS A 57 -8.02 0.39 -3.09
CA HIS A 57 -6.84 0.24 -2.23
C HIS A 57 -5.90 1.44 -2.41
N TRP A 58 -5.10 1.70 -1.40
CA TRP A 58 -4.00 2.66 -1.44
C TRP A 58 -2.83 2.15 -0.61
N GLY A 59 -1.68 2.81 -0.77
CA GLY A 59 -0.57 2.72 0.15
C GLY A 59 0.18 4.03 0.22
N GLU A 60 0.97 4.18 1.27
CA GLU A 60 1.80 5.35 1.50
C GLU A 60 3.16 4.93 2.05
N ALA A 61 4.19 5.71 1.75
CA ALA A 61 5.52 5.50 2.27
C ALA A 61 6.24 6.82 2.53
N ILE A 62 7.08 6.81 3.56
CA ILE A 62 7.99 7.90 3.91
C ILE A 62 9.41 7.35 4.05
N ALA A 63 10.38 8.24 3.85
CA ALA A 63 11.80 7.93 4.01
C ALA A 63 12.38 8.74 5.17
N ILE A 64 13.07 8.05 6.08
CA ILE A 64 13.80 8.65 7.21
C ILE A 64 15.30 8.50 6.96
N GLY A 65 16.01 9.63 6.95
CA GLY A 65 17.46 9.69 6.78
C GLY A 65 17.92 9.84 5.33
N THR A 66 17.44 9.01 4.41
CA THR A 66 17.79 9.07 2.97
C THR A 66 16.65 8.62 2.09
N ASP A 67 16.61 9.09 0.84
CA ASP A 67 15.71 8.62 -0.21
C ASP A 67 15.78 7.09 -0.37
N GLY A 68 14.68 6.50 -0.84
CA GLY A 68 14.50 5.07 -0.95
C GLY A 68 13.44 4.66 -1.96
N PHE A 69 12.92 3.44 -1.82
CA PHE A 69 11.86 2.92 -2.68
C PHE A 69 11.03 1.85 -1.98
N ILE A 70 9.85 1.61 -2.57
CA ILE A 70 9.02 0.44 -2.38
C ILE A 70 8.96 -0.33 -3.69
N GLU A 71 9.07 -1.66 -3.63
CA GLU A 71 8.78 -2.59 -4.71
C GLU A 71 7.55 -3.42 -4.33
N MET A 72 6.64 -3.65 -5.28
CA MET A 72 5.40 -4.42 -5.07
C MET A 72 5.24 -5.49 -6.15
N LYS A 73 4.95 -6.73 -5.72
CA LYS A 73 4.64 -7.86 -6.65
C LYS A 73 3.17 -7.95 -7.01
N ASP A 74 2.33 -7.56 -6.07
CA ASP A 74 0.89 -7.67 -6.18
C ASP A 74 0.24 -6.60 -5.30
N LEU A 75 -1.04 -6.37 -5.55
CA LEU A 75 -1.89 -5.54 -4.71
C LEU A 75 -3.31 -6.01 -4.95
N LYS A 76 -4.01 -6.36 -3.88
CA LYS A 76 -5.33 -6.98 -3.95
C LYS A 76 -6.24 -6.41 -2.89
N MET A 77 -7.45 -6.05 -3.28
CA MET A 77 -8.53 -5.72 -2.38
C MET A 77 -9.62 -6.78 -2.51
N THR A 78 -10.02 -7.37 -1.39
CA THR A 78 -11.18 -8.24 -1.27
C THR A 78 -12.18 -7.64 -0.31
N CYS A 79 -13.47 -7.82 -0.56
CA CYS A 79 -14.53 -7.38 0.35
C CYS A 79 -15.66 -8.40 0.35
N GLU A 80 -16.48 -8.38 1.40
CA GLU A 80 -17.76 -9.05 1.41
C GLU A 80 -18.80 -8.20 0.69
N VAL A 81 -19.44 -8.78 -0.32
CA VAL A 81 -20.49 -8.16 -1.14
C VAL A 81 -21.61 -9.19 -1.25
N ASP A 82 -22.82 -8.81 -0.84
CA ASP A 82 -23.99 -9.70 -0.80
C ASP A 82 -23.74 -11.03 -0.08
N GLY A 83 -22.98 -10.97 1.04
CA GLY A 83 -22.63 -12.13 1.86
C GLY A 83 -21.53 -13.02 1.29
N GLN A 84 -20.89 -12.63 0.18
CA GLN A 84 -19.81 -13.39 -0.46
C GLN A 84 -18.51 -12.59 -0.51
N ARG A 85 -17.37 -13.23 -0.23
CA ARG A 85 -16.07 -12.58 -0.37
C ARG A 85 -15.64 -12.55 -1.83
N GLN A 86 -15.47 -11.35 -2.36
CA GLN A 86 -15.16 -11.09 -3.77
C GLN A 86 -13.84 -10.32 -3.88
N THR A 87 -13.09 -10.57 -4.96
CA THR A 87 -11.94 -9.72 -5.32
C THR A 87 -12.44 -8.50 -6.07
N ILE A 88 -12.20 -7.32 -5.50
CA ILE A 88 -12.72 -6.05 -5.99
C ILE A 88 -11.75 -5.43 -7.00
N VAL A 89 -10.49 -5.33 -6.60
CA VAL A 89 -9.38 -4.90 -7.45
C VAL A 89 -8.21 -5.84 -7.19
N SER A 90 -7.49 -6.21 -8.24
CA SER A 90 -6.23 -6.94 -8.11
C SER A 90 -5.25 -6.56 -9.21
N GLY A 91 -3.97 -6.73 -8.90
CA GLY A 91 -2.86 -6.54 -9.82
C GLY A 91 -2.35 -5.11 -9.87
N LEU A 92 -1.34 -4.92 -10.71
CA LEU A 92 -0.52 -3.70 -10.73
C LEU A 92 -0.76 -2.82 -11.97
N SER A 93 -1.65 -3.22 -12.87
CA SER A 93 -1.84 -2.55 -14.17
C SER A 93 -2.51 -1.17 -14.07
N ASN A 94 -3.09 -0.83 -12.92
CA ASN A 94 -3.85 0.40 -12.72
C ASN A 94 -3.43 1.10 -11.43
N VAL A 95 -2.13 1.18 -11.13
CA VAL A 95 -1.64 1.93 -9.96
C VAL A 95 -1.27 3.34 -10.38
N GLY A 96 -1.92 4.33 -9.78
CA GLY A 96 -1.52 5.73 -9.83
C GLY A 96 -0.67 6.08 -8.60
N ALA A 97 0.16 7.12 -8.69
CA ALA A 97 0.91 7.61 -7.55
C ALA A 97 1.15 9.13 -7.59
N GLY A 98 1.24 9.72 -6.42
CA GLY A 98 1.42 11.14 -6.19
C GLY A 98 2.33 11.40 -4.99
N ARG A 99 3.00 12.55 -5.02
CA ARG A 99 3.89 12.98 -3.95
C ARG A 99 3.21 14.10 -3.16
N TYR A 100 3.36 14.07 -1.84
CA TYR A 100 2.83 15.07 -0.91
C TYR A 100 3.87 15.46 0.13
N LEU A 101 3.72 16.60 0.80
CA LEU A 101 4.59 16.97 1.92
C LEU A 101 4.27 16.16 3.18
N ILE A 102 5.31 15.92 3.99
CA ILE A 102 5.14 15.38 5.35
C ILE A 102 4.68 16.48 6.32
N ASP A 103 5.09 17.73 6.11
CA ASP A 103 4.75 18.86 7.00
C ASP A 103 4.24 20.07 6.18
N PRO A 104 2.95 20.45 6.31
CA PRO A 104 1.91 19.70 7.02
C PRO A 104 1.63 18.36 6.31
N TRP A 105 1.12 17.37 7.06
CA TRP A 105 0.83 16.04 6.50
C TRP A 105 -0.13 16.12 5.32
N TYR A 106 0.26 15.52 4.18
CA TYR A 106 -0.42 15.66 2.88
C TYR A 106 -0.53 17.12 2.37
N GLY A 107 0.33 18.01 2.84
CA GLY A 107 0.38 19.40 2.39
C GLY A 107 0.78 19.51 0.93
N GLY A 108 0.04 20.30 0.16
CA GLY A 108 0.30 20.58 -1.26
C GLY A 108 0.08 19.36 -2.16
N ASP A 109 -0.99 19.35 -2.93
CA ASP A 109 -1.28 18.35 -3.97
C ASP A 109 -0.46 18.55 -5.26
N ASN A 110 0.52 19.44 -5.22
CA ASN A 110 1.28 19.94 -6.37
C ASN A 110 2.77 19.52 -6.37
N GLN A 111 3.19 18.58 -5.51
CA GLN A 111 4.60 18.16 -5.41
C GLN A 111 5.06 17.20 -6.54
N GLY A 112 4.25 17.09 -7.59
CA GLY A 112 4.55 16.36 -8.82
C GLY A 112 4.10 14.90 -8.82
N ALA A 113 3.91 14.37 -10.01
CA ALA A 113 3.62 12.95 -10.21
C ALA A 113 4.81 12.09 -9.79
N ILE A 114 4.52 10.89 -9.26
CA ILE A 114 5.54 9.87 -9.05
C ILE A 114 5.65 9.03 -10.32
N THR A 115 6.84 8.97 -10.91
CA THR A 115 7.14 8.01 -11.97
C THR A 115 7.29 6.63 -11.35
N ILE A 116 6.25 5.80 -11.49
CA ILE A 116 6.31 4.38 -11.16
C ILE A 116 7.05 3.67 -12.30
N THR A 117 8.05 2.87 -11.97
CA THR A 117 8.75 2.03 -12.95
C THR A 117 8.36 0.57 -12.78
N LYS A 118 8.31 -0.17 -13.88
CA LYS A 118 8.10 -1.61 -13.85
C LYS A 118 9.46 -2.30 -14.00
N THR A 119 9.80 -3.19 -13.08
CA THR A 119 11.05 -3.97 -13.16
C THR A 119 10.96 -5.04 -14.25
N PRO A 120 12.08 -5.61 -14.73
CA PRO A 120 12.07 -6.73 -15.67
C PRO A 120 11.24 -7.94 -15.18
N GLU A 121 11.18 -8.17 -13.87
CA GLU A 121 10.42 -9.23 -13.21
C GLU A 121 8.92 -8.90 -13.08
N GLY A 122 8.52 -7.69 -13.48
CA GLY A 122 7.13 -7.25 -13.52
C GLY A 122 6.62 -6.53 -12.27
N TYR A 123 7.50 -6.24 -11.31
CA TYR A 123 7.16 -5.54 -10.07
C TYR A 123 6.99 -4.05 -10.33
N LEU A 124 6.18 -3.37 -9.53
CA LEU A 124 6.16 -1.91 -9.53
C LEU A 124 7.17 -1.40 -8.51
N LYS A 125 8.01 -0.46 -8.95
CA LYS A 125 8.93 0.27 -8.10
C LYS A 125 8.46 1.72 -7.97
N ILE A 126 8.24 2.13 -6.73
CA ILE A 126 7.76 3.45 -6.34
C ILE A 126 8.88 4.15 -5.57
N PRO A 127 9.45 5.25 -6.09
CA PRO A 127 10.47 6.00 -5.37
C PRO A 127 9.87 6.72 -4.15
N VAL A 128 10.60 6.74 -3.05
CA VAL A 128 10.24 7.39 -1.79
C VAL A 128 11.28 8.47 -1.50
N LYS A 129 10.86 9.73 -1.44
CA LYS A 129 11.74 10.87 -1.25
C LYS A 129 11.65 11.36 0.20
N GLN A 130 12.78 11.66 0.81
CA GLN A 130 12.83 12.25 2.15
C GLN A 130 12.03 13.57 2.20
N GLY A 131 11.34 13.80 3.31
CA GLY A 131 10.49 14.98 3.52
C GLY A 131 9.14 14.92 2.78
N HIS A 132 8.87 13.83 2.06
CA HIS A 132 7.64 13.65 1.29
C HIS A 132 6.97 12.31 1.62
N ILE A 133 5.67 12.29 1.38
CA ILE A 133 4.84 11.09 1.36
C ILE A 133 4.74 10.65 -0.10
N SER A 134 5.18 9.42 -0.37
CA SER A 134 4.88 8.75 -1.64
C SER A 134 3.58 7.98 -1.45
N HIS A 135 2.50 8.44 -2.07
CA HIS A 135 1.18 7.82 -1.97
C HIS A 135 0.81 7.18 -3.31
N TRP A 136 0.26 5.98 -3.27
CA TRP A 136 -0.21 5.26 -4.44
C TRP A 136 -1.60 4.70 -4.23
N TRP A 137 -2.37 4.55 -5.30
CA TRP A 137 -3.77 4.13 -5.24
C TRP A 137 -4.17 3.36 -6.49
N SER A 138 -5.26 2.60 -6.38
CA SER A 138 -5.93 2.06 -7.55
C SER A 138 -6.54 3.18 -8.40
N SER A 139 -6.05 3.33 -9.63
CA SER A 139 -6.72 4.09 -10.68
C SER A 139 -7.98 3.37 -11.18
N LYS A 140 -8.11 2.06 -10.94
CA LYS A 140 -9.36 1.33 -11.19
C LYS A 140 -10.32 1.52 -10.02
N ARG A 141 -11.49 2.09 -10.30
CA ARG A 141 -12.50 2.45 -9.31
C ARG A 141 -13.80 1.67 -9.54
N PRO A 142 -13.84 0.36 -9.21
CA PRO A 142 -15.05 -0.43 -9.37
C PRO A 142 -16.16 0.16 -8.50
N ARG A 143 -17.34 0.35 -9.10
CA ARG A 143 -18.54 0.79 -8.39
C ARG A 143 -19.17 -0.42 -7.74
N ILE A 144 -19.11 -0.51 -6.43
CA ILE A 144 -19.75 -1.60 -5.68
C ILE A 144 -20.63 -0.99 -4.61
N ILE A 145 -21.87 -1.44 -4.58
CA ILE A 145 -22.86 -1.08 -3.57
C ILE A 145 -22.72 -2.12 -2.45
N ASN A 146 -22.63 -1.69 -1.19
CA ASN A 146 -22.60 -2.55 0.01
C ASN A 146 -21.34 -3.40 0.27
N GLY A 147 -20.15 -2.97 -0.16
CA GLY A 147 -18.90 -3.64 0.24
C GLY A 147 -18.62 -3.49 1.75
N ARG A 148 -18.38 -4.60 2.45
CA ARG A 148 -18.05 -4.65 3.89
C ARG A 148 -16.84 -5.54 4.15
N ASN A 149 -16.27 -5.47 5.36
CA ASN A 149 -15.19 -6.35 5.82
C ASN A 149 -14.06 -6.45 4.77
N CYS A 150 -13.61 -5.30 4.30
CA CYS A 150 -12.64 -5.21 3.23
C CYS A 150 -11.24 -5.50 3.75
N ARG A 151 -10.46 -6.22 2.94
CA ARG A 151 -9.08 -6.60 3.23
C ARG A 151 -8.21 -6.22 2.04
N VAL A 152 -7.09 -5.55 2.33
CA VAL A 152 -6.07 -5.19 1.35
C VAL A 152 -4.81 -5.98 1.64
N GLU A 153 -4.24 -6.59 0.61
CA GLU A 153 -3.05 -7.43 0.70
C GLU A 153 -2.05 -7.02 -0.36
N SER A 154 -0.77 -7.07 -0.01
CA SER A 154 0.33 -6.85 -0.95
C SER A 154 1.60 -7.57 -0.50
N THR A 155 2.39 -8.05 -1.46
CA THR A 155 3.77 -8.45 -1.22
C THR A 155 4.71 -7.31 -1.56
N ILE A 156 5.33 -6.72 -0.53
CA ILE A 156 6.10 -5.49 -0.60
C ILE A 156 7.56 -5.73 -0.22
N LYS A 157 8.49 -5.02 -0.85
CA LYS A 157 9.88 -4.89 -0.41
C LYS A 157 10.23 -3.41 -0.30
N ALA A 158 10.77 -3.00 0.83
CA ALA A 158 11.24 -1.63 1.04
C ALA A 158 12.77 -1.53 0.94
N SER A 159 13.31 -0.33 0.76
CA SER A 159 14.72 -0.04 1.07
C SER A 159 14.89 0.28 2.56
N PRO A 160 16.10 0.12 3.13
CA PRO A 160 16.38 0.57 4.50
C PRO A 160 15.96 2.03 4.73
N GLY A 161 15.39 2.32 5.90
CA GLY A 161 14.93 3.67 6.26
C GLY A 161 13.58 4.08 5.66
N VAL A 162 12.94 3.22 4.85
CA VAL A 162 11.58 3.44 4.35
C VAL A 162 10.56 2.77 5.27
N TYR A 163 9.55 3.55 5.64
CA TYR A 163 8.38 3.11 6.41
C TYR A 163 7.17 3.25 5.52
N PHE A 164 6.26 2.30 5.58
CA PHE A 164 5.11 2.27 4.69
C PHE A 164 3.86 1.70 5.35
N SER A 165 2.73 1.96 4.72
CA SER A 165 1.40 1.55 5.15
C SER A 165 0.57 1.22 3.91
N ILE A 166 -0.36 0.27 4.06
CA ILE A 166 -1.37 -0.03 3.05
C ILE A 166 -2.76 0.11 3.67
N GLY A 167 -3.74 0.41 2.84
CA GLY A 167 -5.11 0.55 3.28
C GLY A 167 -6.08 0.56 2.11
N GLY A 168 -7.32 0.89 2.40
CA GLY A 168 -8.32 1.08 1.37
C GLY A 168 -9.39 2.06 1.78
N ASP A 169 -10.01 2.63 0.77
CA ASP A 169 -11.17 3.49 0.86
C ASP A 169 -12.37 2.70 0.35
N TRP A 170 -13.42 2.60 1.16
CA TRP A 170 -14.71 2.07 0.73
C TRP A 170 -15.84 2.87 1.34
N TRP A 171 -16.96 2.89 0.62
CA TRP A 171 -18.19 3.50 1.10
C TRP A 171 -18.88 2.58 2.11
N ILE A 172 -19.09 3.07 3.33
CA ILE A 172 -19.81 2.32 4.37
C ILE A 172 -21.32 2.30 4.06
N ASP A 173 -21.90 3.45 3.69
CA ASP A 173 -23.28 3.61 3.21
C ASP A 173 -23.46 4.97 2.52
N GLN A 174 -24.48 5.16 1.68
CA GLN A 174 -24.70 6.40 0.91
C GLN A 174 -24.88 7.70 1.74
N SER A 175 -24.94 7.62 3.07
CA SER A 175 -25.13 8.78 3.96
C SER A 175 -23.84 9.23 4.67
N SER A 176 -22.77 8.43 4.60
CA SER A 176 -21.47 8.73 5.20
C SER A 176 -20.82 9.98 4.58
N GLY A 177 -20.21 10.84 5.41
CA GLY A 177 -19.47 12.01 4.94
C GLY A 177 -18.23 11.63 4.14
N TRP A 178 -17.66 12.52 3.32
CA TRP A 178 -16.47 12.20 2.49
C TRP A 178 -15.13 12.22 3.27
N ALA A 179 -14.97 13.07 4.30
CA ALA A 179 -13.75 13.22 5.11
C ALA A 179 -14.06 13.56 6.59
N GLY A 180 -13.26 13.10 7.57
CA GLY A 180 -13.60 13.09 9.01
C GLY A 180 -13.35 11.74 9.74
N ASP A 181 -13.97 11.54 10.91
CA ASP A 181 -14.06 10.24 11.60
C ASP A 181 -15.40 9.58 11.21
N MET A 182 -15.43 8.26 10.99
CA MET A 182 -16.61 7.54 10.45
C MET A 182 -17.15 8.07 9.11
N VAL A 183 -16.25 8.37 8.18
CA VAL A 183 -16.50 8.91 6.82
C VAL A 183 -15.91 8.01 5.74
N ASN A 184 -16.07 8.31 4.44
CA ASN A 184 -15.57 7.52 3.30
C ASN A 184 -14.06 7.51 3.06
N ASN A 185 -13.31 7.64 4.15
CA ASN A 185 -11.88 7.51 4.27
C ASN A 185 -11.53 7.17 5.73
N VAL A 186 -12.30 6.27 6.37
CA VAL A 186 -12.16 5.94 7.82
C VAL A 186 -10.74 5.54 8.21
N TYR A 187 -9.90 5.11 7.25
CA TYR A 187 -8.66 4.42 7.56
C TYR A 187 -7.37 5.08 7.04
N MET A 188 -7.41 6.20 6.30
CA MET A 188 -6.21 7.03 6.14
C MET A 188 -5.78 7.54 7.53
N GLY A 189 -4.77 6.89 8.12
CA GLY A 189 -4.26 7.16 9.46
C GLY A 189 -4.60 6.14 10.55
N ARG A 190 -5.34 5.06 10.25
CA ARG A 190 -5.54 3.93 11.18
C ARG A 190 -4.88 2.63 10.74
N SER A 191 -4.29 2.60 9.56
CA SER A 191 -3.50 1.46 9.07
C SER A 191 -2.24 1.24 9.90
N SER A 192 -1.85 -0.03 10.03
CA SER A 192 -0.56 -0.40 10.58
C SER A 192 0.57 0.10 9.69
N TRP A 193 1.64 0.55 10.32
CA TRP A 193 2.89 0.89 9.63
C TRP A 193 3.85 -0.29 9.70
N PHE A 194 4.66 -0.42 8.66
CA PHE A 194 5.68 -1.46 8.49
C PHE A 194 7.00 -0.78 8.10
N ASP A 195 8.11 -1.46 8.32
CA ASP A 195 9.45 -1.00 7.92
C ASP A 195 10.17 -2.04 7.04
N TYR A 196 11.42 -1.74 6.72
CA TYR A 196 12.30 -2.66 6.02
C TYR A 196 12.64 -3.88 6.87
N ASN A 197 12.38 -5.08 6.35
CA ASN A 197 12.67 -6.34 7.03
C ASN A 197 13.73 -7.23 6.34
N GLY A 198 14.51 -6.67 5.41
CA GLY A 198 15.52 -7.45 4.68
C GLY A 198 15.08 -7.96 3.30
N GLY A 199 13.77 -8.05 3.03
CA GLY A 199 13.28 -8.74 1.83
C GLY A 199 11.84 -8.44 1.45
N TRP A 200 11.23 -9.42 0.78
CA TRP A 200 9.80 -9.40 0.44
C TRP A 200 8.98 -9.80 1.66
N GLN A 201 7.94 -9.02 1.93
CA GLN A 201 7.05 -9.24 3.06
C GLN A 201 5.60 -9.11 2.65
N GLU A 202 4.77 -10.00 3.18
CA GLU A 202 3.33 -9.97 2.98
C GLU A 202 2.72 -9.01 4.00
N VAL A 203 2.09 -7.95 3.51
CA VAL A 203 1.38 -6.97 4.34
C VAL A 203 -0.12 -7.11 4.13
N VAL A 204 -0.84 -6.97 5.24
CA VAL A 204 -2.30 -7.08 5.28
C VAL A 204 -2.87 -5.91 6.05
N PHE A 205 -3.91 -5.31 5.50
CA PHE A 205 -4.82 -4.40 6.17
C PHE A 205 -6.23 -5.01 6.15
N GLN A 206 -6.94 -4.98 7.28
CA GLN A 206 -8.28 -5.56 7.45
C GLN A 206 -9.12 -4.77 8.46
#